data_AF-A0A9X9A0Z3-F1
#
_entry.id   AF-A0A9X9A0Z3-F1
#
_cell.length_a   1.000
_cell.length_b   1.000
_cell.length_c   1.000
_cell.angle_alpha   90.00
_cell.angle_beta   90.00
_cell.angle_gamma   90.00
#
_symmetry.space_group_name_H-M   'P 1'
#
loop_
_entity.id
_entity.type
_entity.pdbx_description
1 polymer ?
#
loop_
_entity_poly.entity_id
_entity_poly.type
_entity_poly.pdbx_seq_one_letter_code
_entity_poly.pdbx_strand_id
1 'polypeptide(L)'
;ACGQPVGNIAGLRKPMVSGLQCFAVIRLLLEKCKNVQEAKLLIEEIPIASNINLIIADPLNAAYIEIFDGHESTITIDGEKQAFIVSTNHAVSSSIQKLNNRKLEQSTKRYHLLHEHLNRCEQVSIESLKKLVEEEYPAGLTVHNYEEWFGTLHSVLFDLHDRTMKICFGSPLLNDWYSLKVGGNMPFSEVNVNFKNKTYTDFWKEDK
;
A
#
# COMPACT_ATOMS: atom_id res chain seq x y z
N ALA A 1 0.77 -3.00 -5.38
CA ALA A 1 0.13 -3.65 -6.54
C ALA A 1 0.54 -5.11 -6.59
N CYS A 2 -0.39 -6.02 -6.86
CA CYS A 2 -0.12 -7.47 -6.93
C CYS A 2 0.33 -7.94 -8.33
N GLY A 3 0.58 -7.02 -9.27
CA GLY A 3 0.99 -7.33 -10.63
C GLY A 3 1.48 -6.11 -11.40
N GLN A 4 1.87 -6.32 -12.66
CA GLN A 4 2.26 -5.21 -13.56
C GLN A 4 1.07 -4.26 -13.80
N PRO A 5 1.30 -2.93 -13.86
CA PRO A 5 0.24 -1.98 -14.17
C PRO A 5 -0.39 -2.28 -15.54
N VAL A 6 -1.67 -1.95 -15.66
CA VAL A 6 -2.49 -2.26 -16.85
C VAL A 6 -2.60 -1.02 -17.74
N GLY A 7 -2.43 -1.18 -19.05
CA GLY A 7 -2.61 -0.10 -20.01
C GLY A 7 -2.22 -0.48 -21.44
N ASN A 8 -2.45 0.45 -22.38
CA ASN A 8 -2.23 0.23 -23.82
C ASN A 8 -0.87 0.74 -24.33
N ILE A 9 0.04 1.10 -23.43
CA ILE A 9 1.40 1.57 -23.77
C ILE A 9 2.43 0.47 -23.55
N ALA A 10 3.57 0.57 -24.23
CA ALA A 10 4.67 -0.39 -24.11
C ALA A 10 5.16 -0.50 -22.65
N GLY A 11 5.46 -1.73 -22.20
CA GLY A 11 5.90 -2.02 -20.83
C GLY A 11 4.76 -2.26 -19.83
N LEU A 12 3.51 -1.96 -20.19
CA LEU A 12 2.34 -2.30 -19.37
C LEU A 12 1.68 -3.60 -19.83
N ARG A 13 0.95 -4.24 -18.90
CA ARG A 13 0.11 -5.38 -19.23
C ARG A 13 -1.14 -4.90 -19.96
N LYS A 14 -1.52 -5.57 -21.05
CA LYS A 14 -2.78 -5.26 -21.74
C LYS A 14 -3.97 -5.60 -20.84
N PRO A 15 -5.07 -4.82 -20.87
CA PRO A 15 -6.26 -5.13 -20.11
C PRO A 15 -6.89 -6.45 -20.57
N MET A 16 -7.17 -7.35 -19.64
CA MET A 16 -7.91 -8.60 -19.89
C MET A 16 -9.42 -8.44 -19.77
N VAL A 17 -9.86 -7.35 -19.13
CA VAL A 17 -11.27 -6.97 -18.96
C VAL A 17 -11.42 -5.48 -19.25
N SER A 18 -12.64 -5.05 -19.62
CA SER A 18 -12.98 -3.63 -19.70
C SER A 18 -13.45 -3.14 -18.33
N GLY A 19 -12.94 -2.01 -17.84
CA GLY A 19 -13.26 -1.54 -16.50
C GLY A 19 -12.47 -0.30 -16.07
N LEU A 20 -12.67 0.09 -14.82
CA LEU A 20 -12.08 1.26 -14.19
C LEU A 20 -10.60 1.05 -13.87
N GLN A 21 -9.82 2.12 -13.99
CA GLN A 21 -8.44 2.17 -13.54
C GLN A 21 -8.35 2.44 -12.03
N CYS A 22 -7.24 2.04 -11.41
CA CYS A 22 -7.06 2.11 -9.95
C CYS A 22 -7.36 3.47 -9.33
N PHE A 23 -6.96 4.57 -9.97
CA PHE A 23 -7.20 5.92 -9.45
C PHE A 23 -8.70 6.27 -9.41
N ALA A 24 -9.49 5.81 -10.39
CA ALA A 24 -10.93 6.02 -10.43
C ALA A 24 -11.63 5.17 -9.36
N VAL A 25 -11.17 3.93 -9.16
CA VAL A 25 -11.66 3.05 -8.10
C VAL A 25 -11.41 3.67 -6.72
N ILE A 26 -10.18 4.08 -6.42
CA ILE A 26 -9.83 4.72 -5.13
C ILE A 26 -10.69 5.96 -4.89
N ARG A 27 -10.85 6.83 -5.90
CA ARG A 27 -11.68 8.03 -5.78
C ARG A 27 -13.15 7.68 -5.50
N LEU A 28 -13.70 6.72 -6.23
CA LEU A 28 -15.08 6.30 -6.06
C LEU A 28 -15.33 5.76 -4.64
N LEU A 29 -14.43 4.92 -4.13
CA LEU A 29 -14.54 4.38 -2.77
C LEU A 29 -14.51 5.48 -1.71
N LEU A 30 -13.57 6.42 -1.83
CA LEU A 30 -13.43 7.54 -0.89
C LEU A 30 -14.63 8.51 -0.93
N GLU A 31 -15.35 8.60 -2.06
CA GLU A 31 -16.51 9.48 -2.18
C GLU A 31 -17.85 8.83 -1.85
N LYS A 32 -17.98 7.51 -2.06
CA LYS A 32 -19.27 6.82 -2.03
C LYS A 32 -19.45 5.89 -0.84
N CYS A 33 -18.39 5.51 -0.16
CA CYS A 33 -18.43 4.51 0.91
C CYS A 33 -18.06 5.15 2.24
N LYS A 34 -18.90 4.93 3.27
CA LYS A 34 -18.61 5.43 4.62
C LYS A 34 -17.89 4.42 5.52
N ASN A 35 -17.83 3.16 5.11
CA ASN A 35 -17.23 2.06 5.87
C ASN A 35 -16.75 0.92 4.94
N VAL A 36 -16.05 -0.06 5.51
CA VAL A 36 -15.46 -1.19 4.77
C VAL A 36 -16.54 -2.04 4.08
N GLN A 37 -17.70 -2.23 4.70
CA GLN A 37 -18.75 -3.06 4.13
C GLN A 37 -19.34 -2.45 2.85
N GLU A 38 -19.63 -1.15 2.85
CA GLU A 38 -20.08 -0.44 1.65
C GLU A 38 -19.01 -0.45 0.55
N ALA A 39 -17.73 -0.33 0.93
CA ALA A 39 -16.62 -0.38 -0.03
C ALA A 39 -16.48 -1.75 -0.69
N LYS A 40 -16.63 -2.84 0.07
CA LYS A 40 -16.63 -4.21 -0.47
C LYS A 40 -17.77 -4.43 -1.46
N LEU A 41 -18.99 -4.08 -1.07
CA LEU A 41 -20.16 -4.20 -1.95
C LEU A 41 -19.99 -3.41 -3.24
N LEU A 42 -19.46 -2.18 -3.16
CA LEU A 42 -19.23 -1.36 -4.36
C LEU A 42 -18.16 -1.96 -5.28
N ILE A 43 -17.11 -2.58 -4.72
CA ILE A 43 -16.07 -3.25 -5.51
C ILE A 43 -16.65 -4.44 -6.28
N GLU A 44 -17.53 -5.22 -5.65
CA GLU A 44 -18.21 -6.36 -6.29
C GLU A 44 -19.11 -5.92 -7.47
N GLU A 45 -19.61 -4.68 -7.46
CA GLU A 45 -20.50 -4.13 -8.48
C GLU A 45 -19.79 -3.46 -9.67
N ILE A 46 -18.54 -2.99 -9.49
CA ILE A 46 -17.84 -2.22 -10.53
C ILE A 46 -16.80 -3.06 -11.27
N PRO A 47 -16.74 -2.98 -12.61
CA PRO A 47 -15.69 -3.66 -13.36
C PRO A 47 -14.34 -2.93 -13.14
N ILE A 48 -13.32 -3.65 -12.67
CA ILE A 48 -11.98 -3.10 -12.41
C ILE A 48 -10.97 -3.71 -13.38
N ALA A 49 -10.32 -2.85 -14.19
CA ALA A 49 -9.32 -3.24 -15.18
C ALA A 49 -7.91 -2.81 -14.71
N SER A 50 -7.53 -3.22 -13.51
CA SER A 50 -6.24 -2.88 -12.91
C SER A 50 -5.72 -4.04 -12.06
N ASN A 51 -4.40 -4.24 -12.08
CA ASN A 51 -3.74 -5.21 -11.21
C ASN A 51 -3.30 -4.52 -9.91
N ILE A 52 -4.13 -4.60 -8.89
CA ILE A 52 -3.96 -3.83 -7.65
C ILE A 52 -4.20 -4.69 -6.41
N ASN A 53 -3.60 -4.24 -5.33
CA ASN A 53 -3.95 -4.68 -3.99
C ASN A 53 -4.43 -3.43 -3.22
N LEU A 54 -5.52 -3.58 -2.49
CA LEU A 54 -6.16 -2.52 -1.70
C LEU A 54 -6.29 -3.00 -0.27
N ILE A 55 -5.92 -2.13 0.67
CA ILE A 55 -6.32 -2.26 2.07
C ILE A 55 -7.37 -1.18 2.29
N ILE A 56 -8.57 -1.60 2.69
CA ILE A 56 -9.68 -0.71 3.01
C ILE A 56 -9.95 -0.86 4.49
N ALA A 57 -10.00 0.25 5.22
CA ALA A 57 -10.20 0.23 6.66
C ALA A 57 -11.12 1.36 7.11
N ASP A 58 -11.89 1.07 8.14
CA ASP A 58 -12.65 2.01 8.95
C ASP A 58 -12.24 1.81 10.43
N PRO A 59 -12.76 2.59 11.40
CA PRO A 59 -12.33 2.47 12.79
C PRO A 59 -12.59 1.09 13.44
N LEU A 60 -13.39 0.22 12.83
CA LEU A 60 -13.79 -1.06 13.39
C LEU A 60 -13.34 -2.26 12.56
N ASN A 61 -13.21 -2.08 11.24
CA ASN A 61 -13.00 -3.18 10.30
C ASN A 61 -11.88 -2.86 9.32
N ALA A 62 -11.29 -3.91 8.75
CA ALA A 62 -10.43 -3.81 7.60
C ALA A 62 -10.62 -5.01 6.65
N ALA A 63 -10.42 -4.75 5.37
CA ALA A 63 -10.43 -5.75 4.30
C ALA A 63 -9.21 -5.57 3.41
N TYR A 64 -8.68 -6.70 2.95
CA TYR A 64 -7.64 -6.78 1.94
C TYR A 64 -8.21 -7.34 0.66
N ILE A 65 -8.04 -6.63 -0.44
CA ILE A 65 -8.60 -6.98 -1.74
C ILE A 65 -7.47 -7.02 -2.75
N GLU A 66 -7.37 -8.11 -3.50
CA GLU A 66 -6.44 -8.27 -4.62
C GLU A 66 -7.23 -8.46 -5.90
N ILE A 67 -6.87 -7.69 -6.93
CA ILE A 67 -7.47 -7.77 -8.25
C ILE A 67 -6.36 -7.99 -9.26
N PHE A 68 -6.48 -9.05 -10.06
CA PHE A 68 -5.54 -9.35 -11.15
C PHE A 68 -6.29 -9.87 -12.37
N ASP A 69 -6.14 -9.19 -13.51
CA ASP A 69 -6.84 -9.52 -14.77
C ASP A 69 -8.37 -9.72 -14.58
N GLY A 70 -8.99 -8.90 -13.73
CA GLY A 70 -10.41 -8.98 -13.41
C GLY A 70 -10.80 -10.08 -12.42
N HIS A 71 -9.86 -10.90 -11.95
CA HIS A 71 -10.10 -11.86 -10.86
C HIS A 71 -9.88 -11.18 -9.52
N GLU A 72 -10.80 -11.36 -8.60
CA GLU A 72 -10.78 -10.76 -7.26
C GLU A 72 -10.51 -11.82 -6.18
N SER A 73 -9.77 -11.42 -5.15
CA SER A 73 -9.74 -12.10 -3.85
C SER A 73 -9.93 -11.10 -2.73
N THR A 74 -10.84 -11.40 -1.81
CA THR A 74 -11.12 -10.56 -0.65
C THR A 74 -10.89 -11.34 0.65
N ILE A 75 -10.07 -10.77 1.53
CA ILE A 75 -9.78 -11.28 2.88
C ILE A 75 -10.27 -10.23 3.87
N THR A 76 -11.11 -10.62 4.83
CA THR A 76 -11.56 -9.73 5.91
C THR A 76 -10.89 -10.15 7.21
N ILE A 77 -10.51 -9.19 8.05
CA ILE A 77 -10.08 -9.50 9.42
C ILE A 77 -11.31 -9.98 10.20
N ASP A 78 -11.36 -11.27 10.52
CA ASP A 78 -12.10 -11.77 11.68
C ASP A 78 -11.08 -11.94 12.81
N GLY A 79 -11.32 -11.35 13.99
CA GLY A 79 -10.34 -11.27 15.08
C GLY A 79 -9.83 -12.61 15.62
N GLU A 80 -10.29 -13.74 15.07
CA GLU A 80 -9.92 -15.10 15.47
C GLU A 80 -8.77 -15.69 14.62
N LYS A 81 -8.65 -15.32 13.33
CA LYS A 81 -7.69 -15.97 12.41
C LYS A 81 -6.56 -15.06 11.92
N GLN A 82 -6.78 -13.75 11.86
CA GLN A 82 -5.78 -12.83 11.33
C GLN A 82 -5.83 -11.48 12.05
N ALA A 83 -4.85 -11.20 12.90
CA ALA A 83 -4.83 -9.99 13.73
C ALA A 83 -4.52 -8.70 12.93
N PHE A 84 -3.90 -8.81 11.75
CA PHE A 84 -3.50 -7.66 10.94
C PHE A 84 -3.39 -7.99 9.45
N ILE A 85 -3.42 -6.95 8.61
CA ILE A 85 -3.19 -7.02 7.16
C ILE A 85 -1.86 -6.34 6.83
N VAL A 86 -1.05 -6.99 6.00
CA VAL A 86 0.15 -6.42 5.38
C VAL A 86 0.05 -6.60 3.89
N SER A 87 0.46 -5.59 3.13
CA SER A 87 0.58 -5.70 1.68
C SER A 87 1.81 -4.95 1.18
N THR A 88 2.44 -5.49 0.13
CA THR A 88 3.54 -4.84 -0.58
C THR A 88 3.28 -4.88 -2.09
N ASN A 89 4.20 -5.39 -2.90
CA ASN A 89 4.18 -5.33 -4.37
C ASN A 89 4.15 -6.74 -5.01
N HIS A 90 3.41 -7.68 -4.42
CA HIS A 90 3.14 -9.01 -4.97
C HIS A 90 1.79 -9.53 -4.48
N ALA A 91 1.31 -10.63 -5.09
CA ALA A 91 0.10 -11.32 -4.69
C ALA A 91 0.29 -12.19 -3.43
N VAL A 92 -0.66 -12.14 -2.51
CA VAL A 92 -0.63 -12.88 -1.23
C VAL A 92 -1.69 -13.99 -1.20
N SER A 93 -2.87 -13.74 -1.77
CA SER A 93 -3.94 -14.75 -1.80
C SER A 93 -3.58 -15.90 -2.73
N SER A 94 -3.95 -17.12 -2.33
CA SER A 94 -3.68 -18.32 -3.13
C SER A 94 -4.40 -18.33 -4.48
N SER A 95 -5.57 -17.67 -4.58
CA SER A 95 -6.31 -17.55 -5.84
C SER A 95 -5.58 -16.65 -6.83
N ILE A 96 -5.06 -15.50 -6.39
CA ILE A 96 -4.32 -14.59 -7.27
C ILE A 96 -2.91 -15.11 -7.55
N GLN A 97 -2.25 -15.76 -6.60
CA GLN A 97 -0.93 -16.38 -6.81
C GLN A 97 -0.96 -17.46 -7.90
N LYS A 98 -2.08 -18.17 -8.10
CA LYS A 98 -2.26 -19.11 -9.23
C LYS A 98 -2.24 -18.41 -10.59
N LEU A 99 -2.58 -17.12 -10.64
CA LEU A 99 -2.59 -16.30 -11.86
C LEU A 99 -1.27 -15.53 -12.02
N ASN A 100 -0.71 -15.03 -10.93
CA ASN A 100 0.55 -14.31 -10.89
C ASN A 100 1.32 -14.61 -9.60
N ASN A 101 2.30 -15.50 -9.69
CA ASN A 101 3.21 -15.84 -8.59
C ASN A 101 4.51 -15.01 -8.60
N ARG A 102 4.66 -14.07 -9.54
CA ARG A 102 5.87 -13.25 -9.66
C ARG A 102 5.99 -12.29 -8.47
N LYS A 103 7.15 -12.32 -7.81
CA LYS A 103 7.52 -11.44 -6.69
C LYS A 103 8.98 -11.02 -6.83
N LEU A 104 9.26 -9.79 -6.40
CA LEU A 104 10.63 -9.25 -6.33
C LEU A 104 11.15 -9.35 -4.90
N GLU A 105 12.45 -9.63 -4.72
CA GLU A 105 13.03 -9.85 -3.38
C GLU A 105 12.80 -8.68 -2.43
N GLN A 106 12.91 -7.44 -2.89
CA GLN A 106 12.65 -6.25 -2.07
C GLN A 106 11.20 -6.14 -1.63
N SER A 107 10.26 -6.72 -2.40
CA SER A 107 8.87 -6.80 -1.96
C SER A 107 8.69 -7.86 -0.89
N THR A 108 9.29 -9.03 -1.09
CA THR A 108 9.24 -10.13 -0.12
C THR A 108 9.89 -9.74 1.20
N LYS A 109 11.08 -9.13 1.17
CA LYS A 109 11.83 -8.69 2.37
C LYS A 109 11.04 -7.68 3.20
N ARG A 110 10.45 -6.65 2.57
CA ARG A 110 9.59 -5.68 3.26
C ARG A 110 8.33 -6.32 3.84
N TYR A 111 7.74 -7.28 3.13
CA TYR A 111 6.58 -8.02 3.61
C TYR A 111 6.92 -8.82 4.87
N HIS A 112 8.04 -9.56 4.88
CA HIS A 112 8.50 -10.30 6.05
C HIS A 112 8.84 -9.37 7.22
N LEU A 113 9.54 -8.26 6.98
CA LEU A 113 9.85 -7.27 8.01
C LEU A 113 8.58 -6.75 8.71
N LEU A 114 7.55 -6.39 7.92
CA LEU A 114 6.26 -5.95 8.44
C LEU A 114 5.58 -7.03 9.28
N HIS A 115 5.55 -8.27 8.78
CA HIS A 115 4.98 -9.41 9.50
C HIS A 115 5.70 -9.70 10.80
N GLU A 116 7.03 -9.76 10.79
CA GLU A 116 7.84 -10.00 11.99
C GLU A 116 7.68 -8.89 13.03
N HIS A 117 7.58 -7.63 12.59
CA HIS A 117 7.34 -6.51 13.50
C HIS A 117 5.98 -6.60 14.17
N LEU A 118 4.92 -6.81 13.39
CA LEU A 118 3.55 -6.86 13.89
C LEU A 118 3.27 -8.10 14.74
N ASN A 119 3.85 -9.26 14.41
CA ASN A 119 3.72 -10.47 15.23
C ASN A 119 4.45 -10.37 16.58
N ARG A 120 5.47 -9.52 16.71
CA ARG A 120 6.21 -9.32 17.97
C ARG A 120 5.56 -8.31 18.91
N CYS A 121 4.59 -7.54 18.42
CA CYS A 121 3.96 -6.46 19.18
C CYS A 121 2.58 -6.90 19.68
N GLU A 122 2.41 -7.08 20.99
CA GLU A 122 1.08 -7.29 21.60
C GLU A 122 0.15 -6.08 21.36
N GLN A 123 0.73 -4.87 21.35
CA GLN A 123 0.05 -3.63 21.00
C GLN A 123 0.90 -2.83 20.01
N VAL A 124 0.29 -2.41 18.91
CA VAL A 124 0.95 -1.64 17.86
C VAL A 124 0.65 -0.16 18.06
N SER A 125 1.66 0.64 18.36
CA SER A 125 1.55 2.10 18.44
C SER A 125 1.93 2.79 17.13
N ILE A 126 1.44 4.02 16.93
CA ILE A 126 1.84 4.87 15.80
C ILE A 126 3.36 5.09 15.80
N GLU A 127 3.98 5.27 16.97
CA GLU A 127 5.42 5.45 17.11
C GLU A 127 6.19 4.20 16.69
N SER A 128 5.66 3.01 16.99
CA SER A 128 6.23 1.74 16.54
C SER A 128 6.17 1.60 15.03
N LEU A 129 5.03 1.92 14.41
CA LEU A 129 4.88 1.94 12.95
C LEU A 129 5.76 3.01 12.28
N LYS A 130 5.89 4.17 12.92
CA LYS A 130 6.72 5.28 12.44
C LYS A 130 8.19 4.88 12.35
N LYS A 131 8.71 4.13 13.33
CA LYS A 131 10.10 3.63 13.29
C LYS A 131 10.39 2.79 12.04
N LEU A 132 9.45 1.95 11.60
CA LEU A 132 9.63 1.13 10.39
C LEU A 132 9.88 1.96 9.13
N VAL A 133 9.23 3.12 9.01
CA VAL A 133 9.42 4.04 7.87
C VAL A 133 10.54 5.05 8.10
N GLU A 134 11.00 5.23 9.34
CA GLU A 134 12.20 6.02 9.67
C GLU A 134 13.49 5.22 9.56
N GLU A 135 13.41 3.95 9.16
CA GLU A 135 14.55 3.10 8.84
C GLU A 135 14.63 2.83 7.33
N GLU A 136 15.86 2.78 6.81
CA GLU A 136 16.12 2.53 5.40
C GLU A 136 16.05 1.02 5.08
N TYR A 137 15.48 0.67 3.93
CA TYR A 137 15.56 -0.69 3.39
C TYR A 137 17.03 -1.16 3.26
N PRO A 138 17.36 -2.40 3.65
CA PRO A 138 16.45 -3.49 4.02
C PRO A 138 16.08 -3.60 5.50
N ALA A 139 16.64 -2.79 6.39
CA ALA A 139 16.31 -2.83 7.82
C ALA A 139 14.92 -2.24 8.10
N GLY A 140 14.54 -1.20 7.33
CA GLY A 140 13.22 -0.57 7.36
C GLY A 140 12.50 -0.60 6.01
N LEU A 141 11.57 0.33 5.84
CA LEU A 141 10.67 0.41 4.68
C LEU A 141 11.02 1.52 3.71
N THR A 142 11.82 2.51 4.11
CA THR A 142 12.12 3.65 3.26
C THR A 142 13.20 3.33 2.24
N VAL A 143 12.91 3.62 0.98
CA VAL A 143 13.80 3.34 -0.15
C VAL A 143 14.20 4.66 -0.82
N HIS A 144 15.47 4.80 -1.17
CA HIS A 144 16.02 5.98 -1.82
C HIS A 144 16.38 5.74 -3.30
N ASN A 145 15.77 4.75 -3.95
CA ASN A 145 16.08 4.38 -5.33
C ASN A 145 15.30 5.23 -6.35
N TYR A 146 15.50 6.55 -6.30
CA TYR A 146 14.75 7.52 -7.11
C TYR A 146 15.11 7.44 -8.60
N GLU A 147 16.38 7.20 -8.94
CA GLU A 147 16.84 7.11 -10.33
C GLU A 147 16.27 5.88 -11.06
N GLU A 148 15.88 4.84 -10.31
CA GLU A 148 15.20 3.66 -10.84
C GLU A 148 13.68 3.67 -10.57
N TRP A 149 13.11 4.83 -10.23
CA TRP A 149 11.66 5.03 -10.03
C TRP A 149 11.05 4.22 -8.88
N PHE A 150 11.84 3.89 -7.85
CA PHE A 150 11.39 3.18 -6.64
C PHE A 150 11.82 3.88 -5.34
N GLY A 151 11.90 5.21 -5.33
CA GLY A 151 12.13 5.97 -4.10
C GLY A 151 10.84 6.32 -3.36
N THR A 152 10.88 6.32 -2.03
CA THR A 152 9.76 6.73 -1.17
C THR A 152 9.46 8.21 -1.37
N LEU A 153 8.27 8.52 -1.87
CA LEU A 153 7.81 9.90 -2.13
C LEU A 153 7.05 10.52 -0.96
N HIS A 154 6.41 9.70 -0.12
CA HIS A 154 5.78 10.11 1.12
C HIS A 154 5.51 8.90 2.00
N SER A 155 5.32 9.13 3.29
CA SER A 155 4.82 8.15 4.26
C SER A 155 3.65 8.75 5.02
N VAL A 156 2.60 7.97 5.24
CA VAL A 156 1.41 8.42 5.96
C VAL A 156 1.02 7.39 7.02
N LEU A 157 0.76 7.87 8.23
CA LEU A 157 0.24 7.08 9.34
C LEU A 157 -1.14 7.64 9.70
N PHE A 158 -2.15 6.78 9.70
CA PHE A 158 -3.53 7.17 10.01
C PHE A 158 -3.94 6.67 11.39
N ASP A 159 -4.59 7.53 12.18
CA ASP A 159 -5.44 7.12 13.30
C ASP A 159 -6.89 7.25 12.86
N LEU A 160 -7.56 6.12 12.65
CA LEU A 160 -8.94 6.10 12.15
C LEU A 160 -9.95 6.48 13.25
N HIS A 161 -9.64 6.27 14.54
CA HIS A 161 -10.52 6.63 15.64
C HIS A 161 -10.52 8.15 15.89
N ASP A 162 -9.33 8.76 15.97
CA ASP A 162 -9.19 10.22 16.15
C ASP A 162 -9.34 10.99 14.81
N ARG A 163 -9.36 10.28 13.68
CA ARG A 163 -9.40 10.83 12.32
C ARG A 163 -8.26 11.82 12.11
N THR A 164 -7.06 11.39 12.45
CA THR A 164 -5.82 12.13 12.21
C THR A 164 -4.91 11.39 11.25
N MET A 165 -4.02 12.14 10.60
CA MET A 165 -2.91 11.60 9.84
C MET A 165 -1.62 12.31 10.22
N LYS A 166 -0.54 11.54 10.29
CA LYS A 166 0.84 12.05 10.25
C LYS A 166 1.38 11.79 8.85
N ILE A 167 1.90 12.80 8.17
CA ILE A 167 2.46 12.69 6.82
C ILE A 167 3.87 13.25 6.79
N CYS A 168 4.78 12.52 6.14
CA CYS A 168 6.10 13.00 5.74
C CYS A 168 6.15 13.06 4.22
N PHE A 169 6.55 14.21 3.66
CA PHE A 169 6.83 14.36 2.24
C PHE A 169 8.28 14.00 1.96
N GLY A 170 8.52 13.11 0.99
CA GLY A 170 9.82 12.49 0.76
C GLY A 170 10.15 11.38 1.77
N SER A 171 11.44 11.12 1.92
CA SER A 171 11.97 10.15 2.88
C SER A 171 11.87 10.65 4.32
N PRO A 172 11.28 9.87 5.26
CA PRO A 172 11.30 10.18 6.69
C PRO A 172 12.69 10.25 7.33
N LEU A 173 13.75 9.81 6.65
CA LEU A 173 15.13 9.95 7.13
C LEU A 173 15.72 11.34 6.85
N LEU A 174 15.09 12.13 5.97
CA LEU A 174 15.65 13.38 5.44
C LEU A 174 14.68 14.56 5.53
N ASN A 175 13.43 14.33 5.96
CA ASN A 175 12.34 15.29 5.87
C ASN A 175 11.45 15.25 7.12
N ASP A 176 10.70 16.34 7.33
CA ASP A 176 9.86 16.54 8.50
C ASP A 176 8.49 15.85 8.40
N TRP A 177 7.94 15.54 9.58
CA TRP A 177 6.58 15.05 9.74
C TRP A 177 5.60 16.19 10.06
N TYR A 178 4.43 16.13 9.44
CA TYR A 178 3.30 17.04 9.65
C TYR A 178 2.10 16.26 10.17
N SER A 179 1.28 16.88 11.01
CA SER A 179 0.07 16.26 11.56
C SER A 179 -1.17 17.06 11.17
N LEU A 180 -2.25 16.36 10.80
CA LEU A 180 -3.49 16.96 10.33
C LEU A 180 -4.70 16.12 10.77
N LYS A 181 -5.82 16.77 11.12
CA LYS A 181 -7.13 16.11 11.17
C LYS A 181 -7.73 15.96 9.77
N VAL A 182 -8.39 14.85 9.49
CA VAL A 182 -9.07 14.63 8.20
C VAL A 182 -10.07 15.77 7.95
N GLY A 183 -9.98 16.38 6.76
CA GLY A 183 -10.75 17.57 6.38
C GLY A 183 -10.11 18.91 6.80
N GLY A 184 -9.00 18.89 7.53
CA GLY A 184 -8.21 20.09 7.84
C GLY A 184 -7.36 20.58 6.68
N ASN A 185 -6.74 21.75 6.85
CA ASN A 185 -5.83 22.34 5.87
C ASN A 185 -4.39 22.35 6.40
N MET A 186 -3.42 22.08 5.53
CA MET A 186 -2.01 22.35 5.84
C MET A 186 -1.77 23.86 5.86
N PRO A 187 -0.85 24.37 6.69
CA PRO A 187 -0.54 25.80 6.75
C PRO A 187 0.27 26.28 5.54
N PHE A 188 0.61 25.39 4.61
CA PHE A 188 1.37 25.65 3.40
C PHE A 188 0.75 24.93 2.21
N SER A 189 0.97 25.47 1.02
CA SER A 189 0.64 24.84 -0.27
C SER A 189 1.85 24.14 -0.92
N GLU A 190 3.06 24.47 -0.46
CA GLU A 190 4.33 23.97 -0.97
C GLU A 190 5.30 23.73 0.19
N VAL A 191 6.17 22.73 0.06
CA VAL A 191 7.18 22.38 1.06
C VAL A 191 8.44 21.92 0.35
N ASN A 192 9.60 22.36 0.84
CA ASN A 192 10.89 21.88 0.33
C ASN A 192 11.13 20.45 0.81
N VAL A 193 11.44 19.55 -0.12
CA VAL A 193 11.67 18.12 0.16
C VAL A 193 13.06 17.72 -0.32
N ASN A 194 13.83 17.11 0.57
CA ASN A 194 15.14 16.55 0.28
C ASN A 194 14.99 15.15 -0.32
N PHE A 195 15.46 15.02 -1.56
CA PHE A 195 15.60 13.74 -2.26
C PHE A 195 17.08 13.43 -2.46
N LYS A 196 17.53 12.30 -1.91
CA LYS A 196 18.89 11.78 -2.10
C LYS A 196 18.80 10.38 -2.66
N ASN A 197 19.29 10.17 -3.88
CA ASN A 197 19.32 8.85 -4.50
C ASN A 197 20.34 7.91 -3.83
N LYS A 198 20.02 6.62 -3.82
CA LYS A 198 20.93 5.52 -3.45
C LYS A 198 20.69 4.34 -4.39
N THR A 199 21.78 3.77 -4.89
CA THR A 199 21.77 2.53 -5.66
C THR A 199 21.77 1.33 -4.72
N TYR A 200 20.96 0.32 -5.03
CA TYR A 200 20.86 -0.92 -4.27
C TYR A 200 21.28 -2.09 -5.15
N THR A 201 22.16 -2.95 -4.65
CA THR A 201 22.58 -4.17 -5.36
C THR A 201 21.41 -5.14 -5.49
N ASP A 202 21.24 -5.72 -6.68
CA ASP A 202 20.20 -6.72 -6.99
C ASP A 202 18.77 -6.26 -6.67
N PHE A 203 18.51 -4.94 -6.71
CA PHE A 203 17.24 -4.38 -6.29
C PHE A 203 16.05 -4.90 -7.10
N TRP A 204 16.23 -5.30 -8.36
CA TRP A 204 15.14 -5.82 -9.21
C TRP A 204 15.14 -7.33 -9.34
N LYS A 205 15.87 -8.03 -8.47
CA LYS A 205 15.97 -9.49 -8.51
C LYS A 205 14.62 -10.13 -8.19
N GLU A 206 14.23 -11.07 -9.03
CA GLU A 206 13.05 -11.91 -8.80
C GLU A 206 13.33 -12.89 -7.66
N ASP A 207 12.36 -13.01 -6.77
CA ASP A 207 12.38 -13.95 -5.66
C ASP A 207 11.88 -15.31 -6.16
N LYS A 208 12.79 -16.30 -6.15
CA LYS A 208 12.55 -17.63 -6.72
C LYS A 208 11.70 -18.52 -5.83
#